data_AF-A0A2N1R603-F1
#
_entry.id   AF-A0A2N1R603-F1
#
_cell.length_a   1.000
_cell.length_b   1.000
_cell.length_c   1.000
_cell.angle_alpha   90.00
_cell.angle_beta   90.00
_cell.angle_gamma   90.00
#
_symmetry.space_group_name_H-M   'P 1'
#
loop_
_entity.id
_entity.type
_entity.pdbx_description
1 polymer ?
#
loop_
_entity_poly.entity_id
_entity_poly.type
_entity_poly.pdbx_seq_one_letter_code
_entity_poly.pdbx_strand_id
1 'polypeptide(L)'
;GQYLVAASASGSFPSAFAAGDPPARDGAAPAPLPPASSSPPTRLVVVTSADAMTDLMRMSDSMFNASFALSAADWLSSSDDLIAIRTRAVADTRLNRVKDEGLKSFLIGLTYAMTLGFVPLCVIAFAWVRQTRRNRAERASRAAQGGEA
;
A
#
# COMPACT_ATOMS: atom_id res chain seq x y z
N GLY A 1 0.33 -1.97 -10.10
CA GLY A 1 -0.72 -2.84 -10.68
C GLY A 1 -1.69 -3.20 -9.58
N GLN A 2 -2.97 -3.36 -9.90
CA GLN A 2 -3.96 -3.95 -8.99
C GLN A 2 -4.09 -5.44 -9.34
N TYR A 3 -3.37 -6.29 -8.60
CA TYR A 3 -3.53 -7.74 -8.71
C TYR A 3 -4.49 -8.19 -7.61
N LEU A 4 -5.39 -9.12 -7.92
CA LEU A 4 -6.24 -9.77 -6.93
C LEU A 4 -5.35 -10.65 -6.05
N VAL A 5 -5.10 -10.22 -4.82
CA VAL A 5 -4.22 -10.93 -3.88
C VAL A 5 -4.98 -11.80 -2.88
N ALA A 6 -6.23 -11.43 -2.59
CA ALA A 6 -7.14 -12.17 -1.73
C ALA A 6 -8.59 -11.98 -2.16
N ALA A 7 -9.44 -12.96 -1.86
CA ALA A 7 -10.88 -12.93 -2.08
C ALA A 7 -11.61 -13.54 -0.88
N SER A 8 -12.82 -13.03 -0.59
CA SER A 8 -13.69 -13.56 0.47
C SER A 8 -15.05 -13.95 -0.11
N ALA A 9 -15.63 -15.03 0.39
CA ALA A 9 -16.98 -15.48 0.02
C ALA A 9 -17.74 -15.97 1.26
N SER A 10 -19.07 -15.86 1.24
CA SER A 10 -19.94 -16.35 2.31
C SER A 10 -21.19 -17.00 1.73
N GLY A 11 -21.64 -18.10 2.30
CA GLY A 11 -22.83 -18.82 1.86
C GLY A 11 -22.72 -20.32 2.09
N SER A 12 -23.52 -21.09 1.37
CA SER A 12 -23.40 -22.55 1.32
C SER A 12 -22.56 -22.94 0.09
N PHE A 13 -21.60 -23.84 0.28
CA PHE A 13 -20.68 -24.26 -0.77
C PHE A 13 -20.86 -25.74 -1.11
N PRO A 14 -20.90 -26.12 -2.39
CA PRO A 14 -20.99 -27.52 -2.78
C PRO A 14 -19.75 -28.29 -2.32
N SER A 15 -19.97 -29.54 -1.90
CA SER A 15 -18.91 -30.45 -1.53
C SER A 15 -18.09 -30.84 -2.75
N ALA A 16 -16.76 -30.72 -2.66
CA ALA A 16 -15.84 -31.21 -3.68
C ALA A 16 -15.95 -32.74 -3.89
N PHE A 17 -16.51 -33.45 -2.91
CA PHE A 17 -16.69 -34.90 -2.94
C PHE A 17 -18.14 -35.30 -3.18
N ALA A 18 -18.99 -34.38 -3.67
CA ALA A 18 -20.39 -34.70 -3.98
C ALA A 18 -20.54 -35.83 -5.03
N ALA A 19 -19.53 -36.01 -5.89
CA ALA A 19 -19.48 -37.09 -6.87
C ALA A 19 -19.05 -38.46 -6.30
N GLY A 20 -18.69 -38.53 -5.01
CA GLY A 20 -18.40 -39.79 -4.32
C GLY A 20 -16.98 -40.34 -4.52
N ASP A 21 -16.02 -39.53 -4.97
CA ASP A 21 -14.62 -39.93 -5.18
C ASP A 21 -13.67 -39.21 -4.21
N PRO A 22 -13.68 -39.56 -2.90
CA PRO A 22 -12.73 -39.00 -1.94
C PRO A 22 -11.32 -39.58 -2.19
N PRO A 23 -10.26 -38.80 -1.96
CA PRO A 23 -8.89 -39.27 -2.18
C PRO A 23 -8.60 -40.48 -1.29
N ALA A 24 -8.23 -41.60 -1.93
CA ALA A 24 -7.75 -42.80 -1.26
C ALA A 24 -6.22 -42.79 -1.19
N ARG A 25 -5.68 -43.35 -0.10
CA ARG A 25 -4.24 -43.56 0.07
C ARG A 25 -3.96 -45.05 0.18
N ASP A 26 -3.00 -45.55 -0.58
CA ASP A 26 -2.61 -46.96 -0.54
C ASP A 26 -2.23 -47.39 0.89
N GLY A 27 -2.82 -48.50 1.33
CA GLY A 27 -2.62 -49.05 2.68
C GLY A 27 -3.39 -48.34 3.80
N ALA A 28 -4.17 -47.29 3.51
CA ALA A 28 -5.05 -46.65 4.48
C ALA A 28 -6.49 -47.15 4.34
N ALA A 29 -7.22 -47.21 5.46
CA ALA A 29 -8.65 -47.48 5.43
C ALA A 29 -9.38 -46.36 4.64
N PRO A 30 -10.44 -46.69 3.88
CA PRO A 30 -11.22 -45.68 3.15
C PRO A 30 -11.70 -44.57 4.08
N ALA A 31 -11.50 -43.31 3.67
CA ALA A 31 -12.04 -42.18 4.40
C ALA A 31 -13.57 -42.23 4.33
N PRO A 32 -14.29 -42.02 5.45
CA PRO A 32 -15.73 -41.94 5.42
C PRO A 32 -16.18 -40.79 4.51
N LEU A 33 -17.19 -41.06 3.68
CA LEU A 33 -17.77 -40.07 2.79
C LEU A 33 -18.33 -38.89 3.61
N PRO A 34 -18.12 -37.64 3.17
CA PRO A 34 -18.72 -36.49 3.84
C PRO A 34 -20.24 -36.62 3.88
N PRO A 35 -20.88 -36.30 5.01
CA PRO A 35 -22.32 -36.53 5.21
C PRO A 35 -23.22 -35.57 4.40
N ALA A 36 -22.66 -34.49 3.84
CA ALA A 36 -23.44 -33.47 3.15
C ALA A 36 -22.87 -33.13 1.77
N SER A 37 -23.77 -32.97 0.80
CA SER A 37 -23.46 -32.49 -0.56
C SER A 37 -23.14 -30.99 -0.60
N SER A 38 -23.44 -30.26 0.48
CA SER A 38 -23.17 -28.82 0.61
C SER A 38 -22.82 -28.47 2.06
N SER A 39 -22.01 -27.43 2.26
CA SER A 39 -21.69 -26.93 3.59
C SER A 39 -22.89 -26.20 4.22
N PRO A 40 -23.01 -26.16 5.56
CA PRO A 40 -23.79 -25.12 6.24
C PRO A 40 -23.33 -23.70 5.79
N PRO A 41 -24.10 -22.64 6.10
CA PRO A 41 -23.65 -21.26 5.89
C PRO A 41 -22.26 -21.05 6.49
N THR A 42 -21.29 -20.78 5.63
CA THR A 42 -19.85 -20.75 5.96
C THR A 42 -19.22 -19.52 5.31
N ARG A 43 -18.06 -19.13 5.82
CA ARG A 43 -17.22 -18.04 5.31
C ARG A 43 -15.89 -18.61 4.84
N LEU A 44 -15.39 -18.10 3.71
CA LEU A 44 -14.13 -18.51 3.09
C LEU A 44 -13.28 -17.28 2.78
N VAL A 45 -12.00 -17.35 3.08
CA VAL A 45 -10.99 -16.40 2.59
C VAL A 45 -9.92 -17.18 1.83
N VAL A 46 -9.62 -16.74 0.60
CA VAL A 46 -8.57 -17.31 -0.25
C VAL A 46 -7.49 -16.27 -0.43
N VAL A 47 -6.24 -16.65 -0.20
CA VAL A 47 -5.06 -15.81 -0.40
C VAL A 47 -4.15 -16.49 -1.41
N THR A 48 -3.67 -15.72 -2.38
CA THR A 48 -2.92 -16.25 -3.54
C THR A 48 -1.49 -16.69 -3.22
N SER A 49 -0.95 -16.31 -2.06
CA SER A 49 0.42 -16.61 -1.66
C SER A 49 0.45 -17.19 -0.25
N ALA A 50 1.02 -18.39 -0.11
CA ALA A 50 1.27 -19.01 1.19
C ALA A 50 2.37 -18.24 1.97
N ASP A 51 3.30 -17.60 1.26
CA ASP A 51 4.37 -16.81 1.86
C ASP A 51 3.89 -15.53 2.52
N ALA A 52 2.67 -15.08 2.19
CA ALA A 52 2.06 -13.86 2.73
C ALA A 52 1.95 -13.86 4.27
N MET A 53 1.96 -15.05 4.90
CA MET A 53 1.77 -15.26 6.34
C MET A 53 2.98 -15.89 7.05
N THR A 54 4.15 -15.91 6.40
CA THR A 54 5.37 -16.59 6.90
C THR A 54 6.31 -15.64 7.67
N ASP A 55 7.42 -16.18 8.22
CA ASP A 55 8.47 -15.41 8.90
C ASP A 55 9.07 -14.28 8.06
N LEU A 56 8.88 -14.30 6.74
CA LEU A 56 9.20 -13.19 5.83
C LEU A 56 8.50 -11.89 6.23
N MET A 57 7.34 -11.96 6.89
CA MET A 57 6.65 -10.80 7.47
C MET A 57 7.44 -10.11 8.57
N ARG A 58 8.20 -10.85 9.37
CA ARG A 58 9.07 -10.30 10.43
C ARG A 58 10.27 -9.56 9.83
N MET A 59 10.74 -10.00 8.66
CA MET A 59 11.90 -9.42 7.98
C MET A 59 11.57 -8.13 7.22
N SER A 60 10.31 -7.97 6.76
CA SER A 60 9.86 -6.78 6.02
C SER A 60 9.22 -5.69 6.89
N ASP A 61 9.18 -5.87 8.21
CA ASP A 61 8.50 -4.98 9.19
C ASP A 61 7.03 -4.66 8.82
N SER A 62 6.40 -5.56 8.05
CA SER A 62 5.09 -5.33 7.45
C SER A 62 4.01 -5.85 8.38
N MET A 63 3.74 -5.08 9.44
CA MET A 63 2.60 -5.30 10.35
C MET A 63 1.25 -5.37 9.61
N PHE A 64 1.21 -4.93 8.34
CA PHE A 64 0.04 -4.97 7.50
C PHE A 64 -0.46 -6.40 7.22
N ASN A 65 0.41 -7.33 6.83
CA ASN A 65 -0.01 -8.71 6.58
C ASN A 65 -0.51 -9.38 7.87
N ALA A 66 0.06 -9.02 9.02
CA ALA A 66 -0.37 -9.50 10.32
C ALA A 66 -1.75 -8.95 10.69
N SER A 67 -1.99 -7.67 10.42
CA SER A 67 -3.30 -7.04 10.64
C SER A 67 -4.38 -7.63 9.73
N PHE A 68 -4.03 -7.94 8.48
CA PHE A 68 -4.91 -8.62 7.54
C PHE A 68 -5.23 -10.04 8.02
N ALA A 69 -4.20 -10.80 8.40
CA ALA A 69 -4.31 -12.15 8.95
C ALA A 69 -5.28 -12.19 10.14
N LEU A 70 -5.06 -11.31 11.10
CA LEU A 70 -5.86 -11.21 12.32
C LEU A 70 -7.31 -10.83 11.99
N SER A 71 -7.51 -9.88 11.08
CA SER A 71 -8.85 -9.46 10.66
C SER A 71 -9.60 -10.57 9.90
N ALA A 72 -8.88 -11.34 9.07
CA ALA A 72 -9.46 -12.49 8.37
C ALA A 72 -9.82 -13.61 9.35
N ALA A 73 -8.95 -13.91 10.32
CA ALA A 73 -9.23 -14.88 11.38
C ALA A 73 -10.43 -14.45 12.22
N ASP A 74 -10.49 -13.18 12.64
CA ASP A 74 -11.63 -12.61 13.37
C ASP A 74 -12.93 -12.70 12.54
N TRP A 75 -12.86 -12.44 11.24
CA TRP A 75 -14.02 -12.54 10.33
C TRP A 75 -14.51 -13.98 10.16
N LEU A 76 -13.58 -14.94 10.09
CA LEU A 76 -13.86 -16.36 10.00
C LEU A 76 -14.37 -16.94 11.33
N SER A 77 -13.92 -16.41 12.48
CA SER A 77 -14.27 -16.91 13.80
C SER A 77 -15.51 -16.27 14.41
N SER A 78 -15.87 -15.05 14.00
CA SER A 78 -16.96 -14.32 14.65
C SER A 78 -18.32 -14.88 14.25
N SER A 79 -19.00 -15.49 15.23
CA SER A 79 -20.45 -15.63 15.27
C SER A 79 -21.10 -14.23 15.22
N ASP A 80 -21.58 -13.88 14.04
CA ASP A 80 -22.46 -12.77 13.62
C ASP A 80 -22.37 -11.33 14.18
N ASP A 81 -21.62 -10.98 15.25
CA ASP A 81 -21.80 -9.65 15.88
C ASP A 81 -20.53 -8.83 16.26
N LEU A 82 -19.31 -9.35 16.09
CA LEU A 82 -18.09 -8.71 16.66
C LEU A 82 -17.10 -8.06 15.66
N ILE A 83 -17.39 -8.04 14.36
CA ILE A 83 -16.44 -7.52 13.35
C ILE A 83 -16.56 -6.00 13.14
N ALA A 84 -17.72 -5.41 13.45
CA ALA A 84 -18.00 -3.99 13.22
C ALA A 84 -17.18 -3.06 14.13
N ILE A 85 -16.71 -3.54 15.29
CA ILE A 85 -16.05 -2.70 16.31
C ILE A 85 -14.54 -2.55 16.03
N ARG A 86 -13.86 -3.59 15.52
CA ARG A 86 -12.39 -3.53 15.26
C ARG A 86 -12.03 -2.84 13.96
N THR A 87 -12.87 -2.95 12.92
CA THR A 87 -12.64 -2.29 11.63
C THR A 87 -12.64 -0.76 11.71
N ARG A 88 -13.27 -0.18 12.74
CA ARG A 88 -13.27 1.27 12.99
C ARG A 88 -12.05 1.76 13.78
N ALA A 89 -11.38 0.87 14.53
CA ALA A 89 -10.27 1.22 15.41
C ALA A 89 -8.90 1.20 14.70
N VAL A 90 -8.78 0.48 13.58
CA VAL A 90 -7.61 0.54 12.71
C VAL A 90 -7.83 1.66 11.69
N ALA A 91 -7.66 2.91 12.14
CA ALA A 91 -7.55 4.03 11.22
C ALA A 91 -6.28 3.84 10.38
N ASP A 92 -6.45 3.75 9.06
CA ASP A 92 -5.35 3.65 8.11
C ASP A 92 -4.45 4.89 8.25
N THR A 93 -3.27 4.71 8.83
CA THR A 93 -2.26 5.76 9.04
C THR A 93 -1.48 6.08 7.77
N ARG A 94 -1.76 5.39 6.65
CA ARG A 94 -1.12 5.69 5.37
C ARG A 94 -1.72 6.97 4.79
N LEU A 95 -0.92 7.68 3.98
CA LEU A 95 -1.42 8.78 3.16
C LEU A 95 -2.59 8.25 2.33
N ASN A 96 -3.81 8.52 2.78
CA ASN A 96 -5.00 8.19 2.03
C ASN A 96 -4.88 8.88 0.68
N ARG A 97 -5.04 8.10 -0.39
CA ARG A 97 -5.11 8.63 -1.75
C ARG A 97 -6.21 9.69 -1.74
N VAL A 98 -5.88 10.92 -2.13
CA VAL A 98 -6.87 12.00 -2.21
C VAL A 98 -7.98 11.52 -3.14
N LYS A 99 -9.18 11.30 -2.56
CA LYS A 99 -10.33 10.72 -3.28
C LYS A 99 -10.92 11.70 -4.29
N ASP A 100 -10.71 13.00 -4.04
CA ASP A 100 -11.03 14.07 -4.96
C ASP A 100 -9.94 14.17 -6.04
N GLU A 101 -10.28 13.72 -7.25
CA GLU A 101 -9.36 13.71 -8.39
C GLU A 101 -8.95 15.14 -8.82
N GLY A 102 -9.79 16.15 -8.54
CA GLY A 102 -9.47 17.56 -8.79
C GLY A 102 -8.41 18.07 -7.82
N LEU A 103 -8.59 17.83 -6.53
CA LEU A 103 -7.60 18.19 -5.51
C LEU A 103 -6.27 17.45 -5.72
N LYS A 104 -6.34 16.17 -6.10
CA LYS A 104 -5.16 15.36 -6.44
C LYS A 104 -4.38 15.95 -7.60
N SER A 105 -5.06 16.32 -8.69
CA SER A 105 -4.43 16.91 -9.87
C SER A 105 -3.79 18.27 -9.57
N PHE A 106 -4.45 19.09 -8.76
CA PHE A 106 -3.89 20.36 -8.29
C PHE A 106 -2.63 20.17 -7.45
N LEU A 107 -2.64 19.25 -6.48
CA LEU A 107 -1.48 18.96 -5.63
C LEU A 107 -0.28 18.42 -6.41
N ILE A 108 -0.53 17.54 -7.40
CA ILE A 108 0.50 17.05 -8.31
C ILE A 108 1.08 18.21 -9.13
N GLY A 109 0.22 19.06 -9.70
CA GLY A 109 0.63 20.24 -10.46
C GLY A 109 1.46 21.22 -9.62
N LEU A 110 1.03 21.50 -8.40
CA LEU A 110 1.74 22.36 -7.44
C LEU A 110 3.13 21.77 -7.12
N THR A 111 3.20 20.46 -6.90
CA THR A 111 4.46 19.77 -6.61
C THR A 111 5.44 19.93 -7.77
N TYR A 112 5.00 19.70 -9.01
CA TYR A 112 5.84 19.91 -10.19
C TYR A 112 6.23 21.37 -10.39
N ALA A 113 5.31 22.32 -10.19
CA ALA A 113 5.60 23.74 -10.30
C ALA A 113 6.67 24.19 -9.30
N MET A 114 6.60 23.69 -8.06
CA MET A 114 7.59 24.01 -7.03
C MET A 114 8.95 23.36 -7.32
N THR A 115 8.95 22.08 -7.69
CA THR A 115 10.20 21.30 -7.83
C THR A 115 10.92 21.54 -9.15
N LEU A 116 10.21 21.63 -10.28
CA LEU A 116 10.83 21.87 -11.59
C LEU A 116 10.88 23.36 -11.97
N GLY A 117 9.96 24.18 -11.46
CA GLY A 117 9.89 25.60 -11.80
C GLY A 117 10.58 26.47 -10.77
N PHE A 118 9.97 26.56 -9.59
CA PHE A 118 10.32 27.54 -8.57
C PHE A 118 11.74 27.35 -8.02
N VAL A 119 12.09 26.14 -7.58
CA VAL A 119 13.41 25.86 -6.99
C VAL A 119 14.54 26.18 -7.98
N PRO A 120 14.54 25.69 -9.23
CA PRO A 120 15.59 26.05 -10.21
C PRO A 120 15.65 27.54 -10.52
N LEU A 121 14.50 28.21 -10.65
CA LEU A 121 14.46 29.65 -10.89
C LEU A 121 15.07 30.45 -9.73
N CYS A 122 14.79 30.08 -8.50
CA CYS A 122 15.41 30.70 -7.33
C CYS A 122 16.93 30.53 -7.32
N VAL A 123 17.44 29.35 -7.69
CA VAL A 123 18.88 29.09 -7.80
C VAL A 123 19.52 29.96 -8.88
N ILE A 124 18.90 30.05 -10.06
CA ILE A 124 19.38 30.89 -11.16
C ILE A 124 19.38 32.38 -10.76
N ALA A 125 18.29 32.85 -10.16
CA ALA A 125 18.17 34.23 -9.69
C ALA A 125 19.24 34.55 -8.63
N PHE A 126 19.47 33.63 -7.68
CA PHE A 126 20.52 33.79 -6.67
C PHE A 126 21.92 33.85 -7.31
N ALA A 127 22.22 32.95 -8.24
CA ALA A 127 23.49 32.93 -8.96
C ALA A 127 23.72 34.25 -9.72
N TRP A 128 22.67 34.78 -10.36
CA TRP A 128 22.74 36.04 -11.09
C TRP A 128 22.97 37.25 -10.17
N VAL A 129 22.24 37.33 -9.05
CA VAL A 129 22.45 38.38 -8.04
C VAL A 129 23.87 38.32 -7.47
N ARG A 130 24.36 37.11 -7.17
CA ARG A 130 25.74 36.93 -6.68
C ARG A 130 26.78 37.40 -7.71
N GLN A 131 26.59 37.06 -8.98
CA GLN A 131 27.53 37.42 -10.04
C GLN A 131 27.54 38.93 -10.30
N THR A 132 26.38 39.58 -10.32
CA THR A 132 26.29 41.03 -10.52
C THR A 132 26.91 41.80 -9.35
N ARG A 133 26.72 41.34 -8.10
CA ARG A 133 27.41 41.93 -6.93
C ARG A 133 28.92 41.80 -7.03
N ARG A 134 29.44 40.64 -7.45
CA ARG A 134 30.87 40.43 -7.67
C ARG A 134 31.43 41.34 -8.76
N ASN A 135 30.77 41.41 -9.92
CA ASN A 135 31.19 42.27 -11.02
C ASN A 135 31.15 43.76 -10.65
N ARG A 136 30.20 44.19 -9.82
CA ARG A 136 30.14 45.57 -9.31
C ARG A 136 31.31 45.89 -8.37
N ALA A 137 31.67 44.97 -7.49
CA ALA A 137 32.82 45.12 -6.61
C ALA A 137 34.13 45.23 -7.41
N GLU A 138 34.33 44.35 -8.40
CA GLU A 138 35.52 44.39 -9.27
C GLU A 138 35.61 45.69 -10.09
N ARG A 139 34.48 46.22 -10.58
CA ARG A 139 34.43 47.52 -11.29
C ARG A 139 34.76 48.70 -10.36
N ALA A 140 34.25 48.68 -9.13
CA ALA A 140 34.55 49.71 -8.13
C ALA A 140 36.04 49.74 -7.76
N SER A 141 36.68 48.57 -7.61
CA SER A 141 38.13 48.49 -7.36
C SER A 141 38.99 48.98 -8.52
N ARG A 142 38.59 48.70 -9.78
CA ARG A 142 39.30 49.22 -10.97
C ARG A 142 39.16 50.73 -11.12
N ALA A 143 37.99 51.29 -10.83
CA ALA A 143 37.78 52.74 -10.83
C ALA A 143 38.59 53.47 -9.75
N ALA A 144 38.79 52.83 -8.59
CA ALA A 144 39.62 53.38 -7.51
C ALA A 144 41.14 53.35 -7.84
N GLN A 145 41.62 52.37 -8.61
CA GLN A 145 43.04 52.28 -9.02
C GLN A 145 43.37 53.12 -10.27
N GLY A 146 42.40 53.40 -11.14
CA GLY A 146 42.60 54.22 -12.35
C GLY A 146 42.57 55.74 -12.12
N GLY A 147 42.44 56.20 -10.87
CA GLY A 147 42.37 57.62 -10.50
C GLY A 147 43.69 58.25 -10.04
N GLU A 148 44.80 57.50 -10.03
CA GLU A 148 46.14 57.99 -9.65
C GLU A 148 47.09 58.11 -10.85
N ALA A 149 46.64 58.72 -11.95
CA ALA A 149 47.49 59.09 -13.08
C ALA A 149 47.36 60.58 -13.41
#